data_AF-A0A521BEH8-F1
#
_entry.id   AF-A0A521BEH8-F1
#
_cell.length_a   1.000
_cell.length_b   1.000
_cell.length_c   1.000
_cell.angle_alpha   90.00
_cell.angle_beta   90.00
_cell.angle_gamma   90.00
#
_symmetry.space_group_name_H-M   'P 1'
#
loop_
_entity.id
_entity.type
_entity.pdbx_description
1 polymer ?
#
loop_
_entity_poly.entity_id
_entity_poly.type
_entity_poly.pdbx_seq_one_letter_code
_entity_poly.pdbx_strand_id
1 'polypeptide(L)'
;MSKGFVKKVTSVALGLTLAVSFTTVQSVDASMNEDERTRGGIKLTNDHISALGSKKVGGGTWSYGTKRSGWRSQYKTVWSHYWHPTKVHGASAQLGARTPDRACVGPDKTAKASQTAKTDDTGYAYWNTSCGR
;
A
#
# COMPACT_ATOMS: atom_id res chain seq x y z
N MET A 1 -66.64 39.93 -4.45
CA MET A 1 -66.77 40.58 -3.12
C MET A 1 -67.45 39.61 -2.17
N SER A 2 -66.75 39.14 -1.12
CA SER A 2 -67.24 38.66 0.20
C SER A 2 -66.03 37.96 0.88
N LYS A 3 -65.23 38.66 1.70
CA LYS A 3 -65.30 38.82 3.17
C LYS A 3 -65.29 37.50 3.99
N GLY A 4 -64.09 37.18 4.48
CA GLY A 4 -63.80 36.89 5.89
C GLY A 4 -64.06 35.48 6.44
N PHE A 5 -63.05 34.89 7.08
CA PHE A 5 -63.02 34.69 8.55
C PHE A 5 -61.68 34.07 8.98
N VAL A 6 -61.02 34.70 9.95
CA VAL A 6 -59.77 34.24 10.57
C VAL A 6 -60.12 33.27 11.71
N LYS A 7 -59.44 32.12 11.79
CA LYS A 7 -59.27 31.40 13.07
C LYS A 7 -57.82 30.91 13.20
N LYS A 8 -57.13 31.50 14.16
CA LYS A 8 -55.84 31.09 14.71
C LYS A 8 -55.99 29.72 15.38
N VAL A 9 -55.05 28.82 15.15
CA VAL A 9 -54.75 27.74 16.10
C VAL A 9 -53.23 27.61 16.19
N THR A 10 -52.71 28.08 17.31
CA THR A 10 -51.34 27.90 17.77
C THR A 10 -51.20 26.47 18.25
N SER A 11 -50.18 25.74 17.80
CA SER A 11 -49.71 24.55 18.51
C SER A 11 -48.19 24.50 18.40
N VAL A 12 -47.59 24.67 19.57
CA VAL A 12 -46.15 24.60 19.85
C VAL A 12 -45.73 23.13 19.79
N ALA A 13 -44.80 22.80 18.90
CA ALA A 13 -44.09 21.53 18.94
C ALA A 13 -42.64 21.80 19.36
N LEU A 14 -42.33 21.31 20.55
CA LEU A 14 -41.00 21.24 21.15
C LEU A 14 -40.12 20.33 20.27
N GLY A 15 -39.14 20.92 19.59
CA GLY A 15 -38.15 20.19 18.79
C GLY A 15 -36.76 20.46 19.31
N LEU A 16 -36.24 19.54 20.13
CA LEU A 16 -34.87 19.54 20.64
C LEU A 16 -33.89 19.34 19.47
N THR A 17 -33.30 20.41 18.95
CA THR A 17 -32.24 20.31 17.93
C THR A 17 -30.91 19.99 18.58
N LEU A 18 -30.45 18.75 18.41
CA LEU A 18 -29.10 18.32 18.76
C LEU A 18 -28.11 18.96 17.76
N ALA A 19 -27.34 19.96 18.19
CA ALA A 19 -26.28 20.54 17.38
C ALA A 19 -25.07 19.58 17.38
N VAL A 20 -24.98 18.71 16.38
CA VAL A 20 -23.77 17.90 16.16
C VAL A 20 -22.76 18.76 15.41
N SER A 21 -21.80 19.30 16.14
CA SER A 21 -20.66 20.00 15.55
C SER A 21 -19.72 18.98 14.93
N PHE A 22 -19.81 18.78 13.62
CA PHE A 22 -18.80 18.00 12.91
C PHE A 22 -17.55 18.87 12.76
N THR A 23 -16.59 18.71 13.67
CA THR A 23 -15.21 19.10 13.37
C THR A 23 -14.74 18.18 12.24
N THR A 24 -14.48 18.74 11.06
CA THR A 24 -13.81 18.00 10.00
C THR A 24 -12.46 17.54 10.54
N VAL A 25 -12.31 16.23 10.76
CA VAL A 25 -11.01 15.62 10.96
C VAL A 25 -10.31 15.77 9.62
N GLN A 26 -9.40 16.74 9.52
CA GLN A 26 -8.47 16.77 8.40
C GLN A 26 -7.58 15.55 8.58
N SER A 27 -7.88 14.49 7.83
CA SER A 27 -6.92 13.41 7.61
C SER A 27 -5.71 14.07 6.98
N VAL A 28 -4.67 14.31 7.78
CA VAL A 28 -3.35 14.65 7.28
C VAL A 28 -2.84 13.41 6.56
N ASP A 29 -3.23 13.26 5.30
CA ASP A 29 -2.50 12.41 4.39
C ASP A 29 -1.15 13.08 4.20
N ALA A 30 -0.22 12.72 5.09
CA ALA A 30 1.15 13.16 5.02
C ALA A 30 1.70 12.58 3.73
N SER A 31 1.61 13.36 2.66
CA SER A 31 2.33 13.18 1.41
C SER A 31 3.82 13.31 1.71
N MET A 32 4.38 12.27 2.34
CA MET A 32 5.81 12.13 2.55
C MET A 32 6.45 12.03 1.18
N ASN A 33 7.45 12.87 0.92
CA ASN A 33 8.28 12.73 -0.27
C ASN A 33 8.77 11.27 -0.34
N GLU A 34 8.64 10.61 -1.50
CA GLU A 34 8.99 9.17 -1.64
C GLU A 34 10.45 8.90 -1.21
N ASP A 35 11.31 9.93 -1.21
CA ASP A 35 12.71 9.90 -0.74
C ASP A 35 12.87 9.81 0.79
N GLU A 36 11.90 10.25 1.59
CA GLU A 36 11.97 10.14 3.06
C GLU A 36 11.40 8.82 3.59
N ARG A 37 10.65 8.09 2.76
CA ARG A 37 10.01 6.85 3.19
C ARG A 37 11.08 5.81 3.54
N THR A 38 10.98 5.18 4.71
CA THR A 38 11.99 4.21 5.20
C THR A 38 11.66 2.76 4.84
N ARG A 39 10.44 2.50 4.37
CA ARG A 39 9.97 1.18 3.95
C ARG A 39 8.79 1.30 3.00
N GLY A 40 8.60 0.30 2.17
CA GLY A 40 7.44 0.22 1.30
C GLY A 40 7.26 -1.17 0.72
N GLY A 41 6.17 -1.35 -0.02
CA GLY A 41 5.90 -2.59 -0.71
C GLY A 41 4.71 -2.48 -1.64
N ILE A 42 4.48 -3.57 -2.37
CA ILE A 42 3.41 -3.66 -3.36
C ILE A 42 2.84 -5.07 -3.42
N LYS A 43 1.53 -5.12 -3.69
CA LYS A 43 0.78 -6.35 -3.99
C LYS A 43 0.88 -6.65 -5.48
N LEU A 44 1.23 -7.88 -5.83
CA LEU A 44 1.46 -8.36 -7.19
C LEU A 44 0.46 -9.48 -7.51
N THR A 45 -0.67 -9.11 -8.11
CA THR A 45 -1.72 -10.03 -8.55
C THR A 45 -1.36 -10.68 -9.90
N ASN A 46 -2.12 -11.70 -10.31
CA ASN A 46 -1.87 -12.41 -11.56
C ASN A 46 -2.23 -11.59 -12.82
N ASP A 47 -3.01 -10.52 -12.69
CA ASP A 47 -3.31 -9.61 -13.82
C ASP A 47 -2.10 -8.74 -14.20
N HIS A 48 -1.09 -8.69 -13.33
CA HIS A 48 0.18 -7.99 -13.53
C HIS A 48 1.28 -8.95 -14.05
N ILE A 49 0.97 -9.84 -15.00
CA ILE A 49 2.04 -10.55 -15.72
C ILE A 49 2.83 -9.49 -16.50
N SER A 50 4.02 -9.14 -15.97
CA SER A 50 4.96 -8.10 -16.42
C SER A 50 4.97 -6.74 -15.70
N ALA A 51 4.40 -6.58 -14.50
CA ALA A 51 4.70 -5.38 -13.71
C ALA A 51 6.12 -5.44 -13.12
N LEU A 52 7.13 -5.37 -14.00
CA LEU A 52 8.46 -4.89 -13.67
C LEU A 52 8.28 -3.42 -13.28
N GLY A 53 8.11 -3.19 -11.98
CA GLY A 53 8.18 -1.84 -11.45
C GLY A 53 9.62 -1.52 -11.12
N SER A 54 10.08 -0.35 -11.53
CA SER A 54 11.33 0.23 -11.05
C SER A 54 11.04 1.67 -10.64
N LYS A 55 11.43 2.06 -9.43
CA LYS A 55 11.31 3.45 -8.99
C LYS A 55 12.35 3.82 -7.94
N LYS A 56 12.61 5.13 -7.84
CA LYS A 56 13.40 5.73 -6.75
C LYS A 56 12.52 5.87 -5.52
N VAL A 57 12.98 5.33 -4.39
CA VAL A 57 12.28 5.34 -3.11
C VAL A 57 13.29 5.32 -1.97
N GLY A 58 13.02 6.03 -0.89
CA GLY A 58 13.83 6.01 0.33
C GLY A 58 15.32 6.31 0.12
N GLY A 59 15.66 7.10 -0.90
CA GLY A 59 17.05 7.39 -1.30
C GLY A 59 17.76 6.28 -2.09
N GLY A 60 17.08 5.17 -2.40
CA GLY A 60 17.57 4.05 -3.19
C GLY A 60 16.79 3.82 -4.49
N THR A 61 17.15 2.76 -5.20
CA THR A 61 16.43 2.27 -6.39
C THR A 61 15.83 0.90 -6.10
N TRP A 62 14.52 0.78 -6.24
CA TRP A 62 13.78 -0.45 -6.01
C TRP A 62 13.20 -1.00 -7.31
N SER A 63 13.54 -2.25 -7.63
CA SER A 63 12.98 -3.02 -8.73
C SER A 63 12.25 -4.25 -8.19
N TYR A 64 11.03 -4.49 -8.67
CA TYR A 64 10.18 -5.58 -8.19
C TYR A 64 9.33 -6.14 -9.31
N GLY A 65 8.70 -7.30 -9.07
CA GLY A 65 7.69 -7.80 -9.97
C GLY A 65 7.33 -9.26 -9.74
N THR A 66 6.52 -9.78 -10.65
CA THR A 66 6.09 -11.18 -10.66
C THR A 66 6.07 -11.74 -12.07
N LYS A 67 6.28 -13.06 -12.19
CA LYS A 67 6.18 -13.80 -13.46
C LYS A 67 5.59 -15.18 -13.22
N ARG A 68 5.00 -15.75 -14.26
CA ARG A 68 4.58 -17.16 -14.28
C ARG A 68 5.50 -17.99 -15.16
N SER A 69 5.71 -19.26 -14.80
CA SER A 69 6.61 -20.16 -15.52
C SER A 69 6.16 -21.63 -15.43
N GLY A 70 6.84 -22.49 -16.20
CA GLY A 70 6.59 -23.92 -16.29
C GLY A 70 5.39 -24.29 -17.17
N TRP A 71 5.13 -25.59 -17.32
CA TRP A 71 4.01 -26.10 -18.11
C TRP A 71 2.70 -25.51 -17.61
N ARG A 72 1.91 -24.93 -18.53
CA ARG A 72 0.65 -24.22 -18.25
C ARG A 72 0.77 -23.12 -17.19
N SER A 73 1.94 -22.48 -17.08
CA SER A 73 2.19 -21.37 -16.14
C SER A 73 1.91 -21.72 -14.68
N GLN A 74 2.10 -22.97 -14.28
CA GLN A 74 1.73 -23.44 -12.93
C GLN A 74 2.60 -22.86 -11.79
N TYR A 75 3.80 -22.33 -12.09
CA TYR A 75 4.67 -21.70 -11.12
C TYR A 75 4.53 -20.18 -11.15
N LYS A 76 4.56 -19.55 -9.98
CA LYS A 76 4.67 -18.11 -9.81
C LYS A 76 5.97 -17.78 -9.12
N THR A 77 6.67 -16.77 -9.63
CA THR A 77 7.82 -16.15 -9.00
C THR A 77 7.49 -14.71 -8.66
N VAL A 78 7.87 -14.25 -7.48
CA VAL A 78 7.85 -12.84 -7.05
C VAL A 78 9.25 -12.44 -6.62
N TRP A 79 9.68 -11.23 -6.96
CA TRP A 79 10.99 -10.71 -6.57
C TRP A 79 10.94 -9.28 -6.07
N SER A 80 11.93 -8.94 -5.27
CA SER A 80 12.23 -7.60 -4.78
C SER A 80 13.73 -7.39 -4.77
N HIS A 81 14.21 -6.37 -5.48
CA HIS A 81 15.61 -5.97 -5.56
C HIS A 81 15.74 -4.51 -5.15
N TYR A 82 16.46 -4.22 -4.08
CA TYR A 82 16.62 -2.86 -3.58
C TYR A 82 18.11 -2.52 -3.47
N TRP A 83 18.53 -1.43 -4.10
CA TRP A 83 19.87 -0.86 -3.95
C TRP A 83 19.76 0.48 -3.24
N HIS A 84 20.68 0.74 -2.32
CA HIS A 84 20.77 2.03 -1.64
C HIS A 84 22.24 2.46 -1.50
N PRO A 85 22.60 3.72 -1.82
CA PRO A 85 23.99 4.16 -1.86
C PRO A 85 24.67 4.21 -0.47
N THR A 86 23.95 4.70 0.55
CA THR A 86 24.59 5.05 1.84
C THR A 86 24.11 4.28 3.08
N LYS A 87 23.01 3.54 3.01
CA LYS A 87 22.39 2.86 4.17
C LYS A 87 22.45 1.35 4.03
N VAL A 88 22.52 0.66 5.18
CA VAL A 88 22.13 -0.76 5.27
C VAL A 88 20.65 -0.85 4.89
N HIS A 89 20.30 -1.83 4.07
CA HIS A 89 18.97 -1.93 3.50
C HIS A 89 18.62 -3.37 3.14
N GLY A 90 17.35 -3.60 2.86
CA GLY A 90 16.83 -4.93 2.62
C GLY A 90 15.69 -4.98 1.63
N ALA A 91 15.45 -6.20 1.15
CA ALA A 91 14.37 -6.56 0.25
C ALA A 91 13.72 -7.85 0.73
N SER A 92 12.42 -7.99 0.51
CA SER A 92 11.73 -9.26 0.75
C SER A 92 10.67 -9.57 -0.30
N ALA A 93 10.44 -10.86 -0.52
CA ALA A 93 9.51 -11.38 -1.49
C ALA A 93 8.69 -12.53 -0.90
N GLN A 94 7.37 -12.51 -1.08
CA GLN A 94 6.43 -13.44 -0.44
C GLN A 94 5.30 -13.86 -1.37
N LEU A 95 4.95 -15.14 -1.38
CA LEU A 95 3.75 -15.69 -2.04
C LEU A 95 2.73 -16.13 -1.00
N GLY A 96 1.56 -15.49 -0.99
CA GLY A 96 0.49 -15.80 -0.05
C GLY A 96 0.94 -15.66 1.40
N ALA A 97 0.60 -16.62 2.24
CA ALA A 97 0.97 -16.65 3.67
C ALA A 97 2.33 -17.34 3.94
N ARG A 98 3.14 -17.63 2.92
CA ARG A 98 4.43 -18.31 3.10
C ARG A 98 5.42 -17.42 3.85
N THR A 99 6.38 -18.04 4.53
CA THR A 99 7.54 -17.32 5.07
C THR A 99 8.25 -16.58 3.92
N PRO A 100 8.45 -15.26 4.02
CA PRO A 100 9.09 -14.48 2.97
C PRO A 100 10.55 -14.84 2.83
N ASP A 101 11.05 -14.81 1.60
CA ASP A 101 12.49 -14.70 1.34
C ASP A 101 12.95 -13.27 1.65
N ARG A 102 14.11 -13.13 2.28
CA ARG A 102 14.62 -11.84 2.79
C ARG A 102 16.10 -11.72 2.51
N ALA A 103 16.52 -10.54 2.07
CA ALA A 103 17.91 -10.17 1.99
C ALA A 103 18.17 -8.86 2.72
N CYS A 104 19.30 -8.79 3.39
CA CYS A 104 19.82 -7.57 3.98
C CYS A 104 21.29 -7.40 3.57
N VAL A 105 21.67 -6.21 3.12
CA VAL A 105 23.04 -5.92 2.70
C VAL A 105 23.47 -4.52 3.19
N GLY A 106 24.79 -4.31 3.19
CA GLY A 106 25.37 -3.00 3.47
C GLY A 106 25.13 -1.97 2.37
N PRO A 107 25.59 -0.73 2.57
CA PRO A 107 25.55 0.34 1.57
C PRO A 107 26.15 -0.08 0.22
N ASP A 108 25.65 0.53 -0.85
CA ASP A 108 26.11 0.37 -2.23
C ASP A 108 26.09 -1.07 -2.77
N LYS A 109 25.22 -1.91 -2.19
CA LYS A 109 24.91 -3.26 -2.69
C LYS A 109 23.45 -3.34 -3.08
N THR A 110 23.07 -4.40 -3.76
CA THR A 110 21.65 -4.69 -4.03
C THR A 110 21.19 -5.84 -3.15
N ALA A 111 20.26 -5.59 -2.24
CA ALA A 111 19.51 -6.64 -1.57
C ALA A 111 18.60 -7.33 -2.59
N LYS A 112 18.70 -8.66 -2.72
CA LYS A 112 17.89 -9.44 -3.68
C LYS A 112 17.11 -10.51 -2.94
N ALA A 113 15.79 -10.49 -3.08
CA ALA A 113 14.90 -11.52 -2.56
C ALA A 113 13.98 -12.04 -3.66
N SER A 114 13.72 -13.35 -3.68
CA SER A 114 12.86 -14.01 -4.65
C SER A 114 12.21 -15.24 -4.05
N GLN A 115 10.93 -15.45 -4.33
CA GLN A 115 10.23 -16.67 -3.94
C GLN A 115 9.48 -17.25 -5.14
N THR A 116 9.62 -18.56 -5.34
CA THR A 116 8.94 -19.31 -6.40
C THR A 116 8.17 -20.49 -5.81
N ALA A 117 6.92 -20.66 -6.21
CA ALA A 117 6.10 -21.80 -5.81
C ALA A 117 5.10 -22.18 -6.91
N LYS A 118 4.63 -23.43 -6.90
CA LYS A 118 3.49 -23.88 -7.72
C LYS A 118 2.20 -23.36 -7.09
N THR A 119 1.79 -22.14 -7.45
CA THR A 119 0.68 -21.43 -6.82
C THR A 119 0.16 -20.30 -7.71
N ASP A 120 -1.08 -19.90 -7.52
CA ASP A 120 -1.71 -18.69 -8.03
C ASP A 120 -1.84 -17.58 -6.98
N ASP A 121 -1.29 -17.79 -5.79
CA ASP A 121 -1.34 -16.85 -4.67
C ASP A 121 -0.87 -15.44 -5.05
N THR A 122 -1.41 -14.46 -4.34
CA THR A 122 -0.93 -13.07 -4.43
C THR A 122 0.55 -13.01 -4.05
N GLY A 123 1.35 -12.30 -4.87
CA GLY A 123 2.73 -11.98 -4.54
C GLY A 123 2.84 -10.66 -3.77
N TYR A 124 3.86 -10.54 -2.95
CA TYR A 124 4.20 -9.31 -2.26
C TYR A 124 5.70 -9.06 -2.36
N ALA A 125 6.07 -7.82 -2.66
CA ALA A 125 7.46 -7.38 -2.71
C ALA A 125 7.61 -6.16 -1.81
N TYR A 126 8.67 -6.14 -0.99
CA TYR A 126 8.94 -5.05 -0.04
C TYR A 126 10.40 -4.61 -0.09
N TRP A 127 10.65 -3.38 0.36
CA TRP A 127 11.96 -2.78 0.56
C TRP A 127 12.01 -2.02 1.90
N ASN A 128 13.21 -1.86 2.46
CA ASN A 128 13.46 -1.04 3.65
C ASN A 128 14.86 -0.41 3.62
N THR A 129 15.02 0.77 4.23
CA THR A 129 16.30 1.50 4.36
C THR A 129 17.05 1.17 5.64
N SER A 130 16.70 0.05 6.27
CA SER A 130 17.29 -0.44 7.50
C SER A 130 16.91 -1.90 7.67
N CYS A 131 17.82 -2.70 8.20
CA CYS A 131 17.51 -4.04 8.67
C CYS A 131 17.53 -4.06 10.19
N GLY A 132 16.36 -4.21 10.81
CA GLY A 132 16.25 -4.59 12.21
C GLY A 132 16.16 -6.11 12.33
N ARG A 133 16.85 -6.69 13.32
CA ARG A 133 16.45 -7.99 13.85
C ARG A 133 15.08 -7.86 14.52
#